data_AF-A0A7W3SYY3-F1
#
_entry.id   AF-A0A7W3SYY3-F1
#
_cell.length_a   1.000
_cell.length_b   1.000
_cell.length_c   1.000
_cell.angle_alpha   90.00
_cell.angle_beta   90.00
_cell.angle_gamma   90.00
#
_symmetry.space_group_name_H-M   'P 1'
#
loop_
_entity.id
_entity.type
_entity.pdbx_description
1 polymer ?
#
loop_
_entity_poly.entity_id
_entity_poly.type
_entity_poly.pdbx_seq_one_letter_code
_entity_poly.pdbx_strand_id
1 'polypeptide(L)'
;MKKLNLSDEWLMPTLELVARESSFNPNAKNPKSTAAGLFQFLDATRKNYGGDKVNWNDPYQQSLAGLKYIKDRYGTPEKALEFWDKNKWY
;
A
#
# COMPACT_ATOMS: atom_id res chain seq x y z
N MET A 1 -4.74 -8.56 -9.62
CA MET A 1 -3.69 -9.46 -10.14
C MET A 1 -3.41 -9.26 -11.62
N LYS A 2 -4.29 -9.73 -12.52
CA LYS A 2 -4.03 -9.80 -13.98
C LYS A 2 -3.67 -8.46 -14.65
N LYS A 3 -4.27 -7.33 -14.24
CA LYS A 3 -3.97 -5.99 -14.80
C LYS A 3 -2.53 -5.52 -14.54
N LEU A 4 -1.88 -6.04 -13.50
CA LEU A 4 -0.48 -5.74 -13.15
C LEU A 4 0.47 -6.93 -13.41
N ASN A 5 -0.04 -8.02 -14.01
CA ASN A 5 0.66 -9.28 -14.20
C ASN A 5 1.31 -9.82 -12.91
N LEU A 6 0.56 -9.82 -11.81
CA LEU A 6 0.99 -10.30 -10.48
C LEU A 6 0.44 -11.70 -10.20
N SER A 7 1.24 -12.53 -9.50
CA SER A 7 0.86 -13.88 -9.03
C SER A 7 -0.29 -13.81 -8.03
N ASP A 8 -1.17 -14.81 -8.02
CA ASP A 8 -2.27 -14.92 -7.04
C ASP A 8 -1.75 -15.02 -5.59
N GLU A 9 -0.50 -15.45 -5.40
CA GLU A 9 0.20 -15.48 -4.11
C GLU A 9 0.30 -14.09 -3.46
N TRP A 10 0.24 -13.02 -4.25
CA TRP A 10 0.28 -11.66 -3.72
C TRP A 10 -0.94 -11.31 -2.86
N LEU A 11 -2.04 -12.06 -2.99
CA LEU A 11 -3.33 -11.67 -2.42
C LEU A 11 -3.26 -11.61 -0.90
N MET A 12 -2.93 -12.75 -0.28
CA MET A 12 -2.97 -12.91 1.17
C MET A 12 -2.02 -11.95 1.91
N PRO A 13 -0.72 -11.88 1.60
CA PRO A 13 0.19 -10.96 2.29
C PRO A 13 -0.15 -9.48 2.03
N THR A 14 -0.70 -9.12 0.85
CA THR A 14 -1.17 -7.74 0.61
C THR A 14 -2.39 -7.42 1.46
N LEU A 15 -3.36 -8.33 1.55
CA LEU A 15 -4.55 -8.14 2.39
C LEU A 15 -4.15 -7.97 3.85
N GLU A 16 -3.19 -8.75 4.34
CA GLU A 16 -2.68 -8.62 5.69
C GLU A 16 -2.00 -7.27 5.94
N LEU A 17 -1.17 -6.80 5.00
CA LEU A 17 -0.58 -5.46 5.04
C LEU A 17 -1.65 -4.37 5.14
N VAL A 18 -2.65 -4.40 4.26
CA VAL A 18 -3.74 -3.40 4.26
C VAL A 18 -4.57 -3.46 5.55
N ALA A 19 -4.80 -4.66 6.10
CA ALA A 19 -5.48 -4.83 7.38
C ALA A 19 -4.72 -4.15 8.52
N ARG A 20 -3.40 -4.33 8.56
CA ARG A 20 -2.51 -3.75 9.58
C ARG A 20 -2.38 -2.23 9.44
N GLU A 21 -2.30 -1.72 8.21
CA GLU A 21 -2.12 -0.29 7.94
C GLU A 21 -3.41 0.52 8.17
N SER A 22 -4.56 -0.01 7.75
CA SER A 22 -5.79 0.79 7.68
C SER A 22 -7.05 0.09 8.17
N SER A 23 -6.97 -1.20 8.55
CA SER A 23 -8.15 -2.04 8.79
C SER A 23 -9.13 -1.99 7.60
N PHE A 24 -8.58 -1.96 6.38
CA PHE A 24 -9.32 -1.82 5.12
C PHE A 24 -10.13 -0.52 4.97
N ASN A 25 -9.86 0.50 5.79
CA ASN A 25 -10.50 1.80 5.66
C ASN A 25 -9.73 2.70 4.66
N PRO A 26 -10.26 2.98 3.45
CA PRO A 26 -9.57 3.80 2.46
C PRO A 26 -9.49 5.29 2.85
N ASN A 27 -10.22 5.70 3.88
CA ASN A 27 -10.20 7.05 4.45
C ASN A 27 -9.37 7.11 5.75
N ALA A 28 -8.68 6.03 6.14
CA ALA A 28 -7.84 6.03 7.32
C ALA A 28 -6.78 7.15 7.23
N LYS A 29 -6.65 7.95 8.28
CA LYS A 29 -5.70 9.05 8.36
C LYS A 29 -5.00 9.02 9.72
N ASN A 30 -3.67 9.03 9.70
CA ASN A 30 -2.89 9.15 10.92
C ASN A 30 -2.94 10.60 11.43
N PRO A 31 -3.26 10.86 12.71
CA PRO A 31 -3.31 12.21 13.25
C PRO A 31 -1.92 12.83 13.50
N LYS A 32 -0.86 12.03 13.51
CA LYS A 32 0.52 12.45 13.84
C LYS A 32 1.44 12.54 12.63
N SER A 33 0.98 12.14 11.45
CA SER A 33 1.77 12.14 10.22
C SER A 33 0.89 12.37 9.00
N THR A 34 1.49 12.42 7.81
CA THR A 34 0.76 12.51 6.54
C THR A 34 0.29 11.14 6.04
N ALA A 35 0.47 10.07 6.81
CA ALA A 35 0.09 8.72 6.40
C ALA A 35 -1.43 8.63 6.25
N ALA A 36 -1.90 8.18 5.08
CA ALA A 36 -3.33 8.05 4.81
C ALA A 36 -3.66 7.00 3.73
N GLY A 37 -4.91 6.53 3.75
CA GLY A 37 -5.45 5.54 2.83
C GLY A 37 -5.14 4.09 3.22
N LEU A 38 -5.52 3.15 2.34
CA LEU A 38 -5.40 1.70 2.54
C LEU A 38 -3.96 1.26 2.89
N PHE A 39 -2.99 1.91 2.26
CA PHE A 39 -1.56 1.60 2.37
C PHE A 39 -0.80 2.59 3.26
N GLN A 40 -1.50 3.54 3.90
CA GLN A 40 -0.95 4.57 4.79
C GLN A 40 0.27 5.33 4.21
N PHE A 41 0.25 5.60 2.91
CA PHE A 41 1.34 6.35 2.27
C PHE A 41 1.47 7.76 2.81
N LEU A 42 2.71 8.16 3.09
CA LEU A 42 3.10 9.55 3.32
C LEU A 42 2.96 10.38 2.03
N ASP A 43 2.87 11.70 2.15
CA ASP A 43 2.75 12.59 0.99
C ASP A 43 3.92 12.46 0.02
N ALA A 44 5.14 12.22 0.53
CA ALA A 44 6.31 11.95 -0.30
C ALA A 44 6.15 10.68 -1.14
N THR A 45 5.62 9.60 -0.55
CA THR A 45 5.33 8.36 -1.27
C THR A 45 4.23 8.57 -2.30
N ARG A 46 3.14 9.27 -1.93
CA ARG A 46 2.05 9.61 -2.87
C ARG A 46 2.58 10.37 -4.07
N LYS A 47 3.43 11.39 -3.86
CA LYS A 47 4.09 12.17 -4.92
C LYS A 47 4.87 11.28 -5.88
N ASN A 48 5.63 10.31 -5.36
CA ASN A 48 6.48 9.42 -6.18
C ASN A 48 5.69 8.33 -6.92
N TYR A 49 4.56 7.89 -6.37
CA TYR A 49 3.79 6.73 -6.88
C TYR A 49 2.46 7.09 -7.56
N GLY A 50 2.31 8.34 -8.00
CA GLY A 50 1.18 8.76 -8.83
C GLY A 50 0.82 10.24 -8.71
N GLY A 51 1.19 10.88 -7.61
CA GLY A 51 0.88 12.28 -7.33
C GLY A 51 -0.59 12.59 -7.61
N ASP A 52 -0.83 13.65 -8.36
CA ASP A 52 -2.18 14.13 -8.71
C ASP A 52 -2.88 13.27 -9.77
N LYS A 53 -2.18 12.30 -10.39
CA LYS A 53 -2.79 11.38 -11.36
C LYS A 53 -3.55 10.24 -10.70
N VAL A 54 -3.35 10.03 -9.39
CA VAL A 54 -4.06 9.03 -8.59
C VAL A 54 -5.15 9.74 -7.80
N ASN A 55 -6.39 9.29 -7.94
CA ASN A 55 -7.43 9.69 -7.02
C ASN A 55 -7.23 8.98 -5.67
N TRP A 56 -6.63 9.66 -4.70
CA TRP A 56 -6.36 9.12 -3.37
C TRP A 56 -7.63 8.92 -2.51
N ASN A 57 -8.83 9.21 -3.00
CA ASN A 57 -10.10 8.85 -2.36
C ASN A 57 -10.71 7.57 -2.96
N ASP A 58 -10.14 7.04 -4.04
CA ASP A 58 -10.60 5.82 -4.70
C ASP A 58 -9.78 4.61 -4.23
N PRO A 59 -10.37 3.65 -3.48
CA PRO A 59 -9.66 2.48 -2.96
C PRO A 59 -9.04 1.62 -4.06
N TYR A 60 -9.63 1.60 -5.26
CA TYR A 60 -9.07 0.86 -6.38
C TYR A 60 -7.75 1.48 -6.84
N GLN A 61 -7.70 2.81 -6.98
CA GLN A 61 -6.49 3.50 -7.39
C GLN A 61 -5.41 3.50 -6.31
N GLN A 62 -5.81 3.63 -5.03
CA GLN A 62 -4.89 3.41 -3.90
C GLN A 62 -4.26 2.01 -3.96
N SER A 63 -5.05 0.98 -4.28
CA SER A 63 -4.55 -0.39 -4.39
C SER A 63 -3.58 -0.59 -5.55
N LEU A 64 -3.82 0.03 -6.71
CA LEU A 64 -2.88 -0.02 -7.82
C LEU A 64 -1.53 0.64 -7.46
N ALA A 65 -1.56 1.78 -6.77
CA ALA A 65 -0.35 2.46 -6.30
C ALA A 65 0.37 1.64 -5.20
N GLY A 66 -0.38 1.07 -4.26
CA GLY A 66 0.10 0.18 -3.21
C GLY A 66 0.85 -1.03 -3.74
N LEU A 67 0.23 -1.75 -4.68
CA LEU A 67 0.83 -2.93 -5.32
C LEU A 67 2.10 -2.57 -6.12
N LYS A 68 2.10 -1.43 -6.81
CA LYS A 68 3.30 -0.94 -7.51
C LYS A 68 4.44 -0.65 -6.55
N TYR A 69 4.17 0.06 -5.45
CA TYR A 69 5.16 0.36 -4.43
C TYR A 69 5.74 -0.90 -3.79
N ILE A 70 4.90 -1.87 -3.44
CA ILE A 70 5.36 -3.16 -2.90
C ILE A 70 6.31 -3.84 -3.90
N LYS A 71 5.96 -3.85 -5.19
CA LYS A 71 6.82 -4.40 -6.24
C LYS A 71 8.16 -3.68 -6.33
N ASP A 72 8.13 -2.37 -6.38
CA ASP A 72 9.32 -1.55 -6.63
C ASP A 72 10.28 -1.55 -5.41
N ARG A 73 9.75 -1.54 -4.18
CA ARG A 73 10.54 -1.46 -2.94
C ARG A 73 10.95 -2.82 -2.36
N TYR A 74 10.02 -3.79 -2.40
CA TYR A 74 10.18 -5.07 -1.71
C TYR A 74 10.34 -6.25 -2.66
N GLY A 75 9.96 -6.08 -3.93
CA GLY A 75 9.87 -7.16 -4.91
C GLY A 75 8.62 -8.03 -4.74
N THR A 76 8.25 -8.37 -3.51
CA THR A 76 7.05 -9.16 -3.19
C THR A 76 6.36 -8.68 -1.89
N PRO A 77 5.04 -8.92 -1.73
CA PRO A 77 4.32 -8.54 -0.53
C PRO A 77 4.72 -9.36 0.71
N GLU A 78 5.22 -10.58 0.57
CA GLU A 78 5.77 -11.37 1.67
C GLU A 78 7.00 -10.67 2.27
N LYS A 79 7.91 -10.17 1.42
CA LYS A 79 9.08 -9.39 1.87
C LYS A 79 8.67 -8.07 2.51
N ALA A 80 7.61 -7.43 2.02
CA ALA A 80 7.05 -6.24 2.63
C ALA A 80 6.47 -6.54 4.02
N LEU A 81 5.76 -7.67 4.16
CA LEU A 81 5.19 -8.10 5.43
C LEU A 81 6.28 -8.49 6.45
N GLU A 82 7.31 -9.24 6.04
CA GLU A 82 8.47 -9.56 6.87
C GLU A 82 9.19 -8.29 7.36
N PHE A 83 9.31 -7.29 6.49
CA PHE A 83 9.87 -6.00 6.85
C PHE A 83 8.98 -5.28 7.87
N TRP A 84 7.66 -5.27 7.63
CA TRP A 84 6.68 -4.70 8.55
C TRP A 84 6.73 -5.37 9.92
N ASP A 85 6.84 -6.70 9.99
CA ASP A 85 6.89 -7.43 11.26
C ASP A 85 8.03 -6.95 12.16
N LYS A 86 9.17 -6.59 11.56
CA LYS A 86 10.35 -6.09 12.27
C LYS A 86 10.27 -4.60 12.61
N ASN A 87 9.68 -3.79 11.74
CA ASN A 87 9.83 -2.33 11.79
C ASN A 87 8.53 -1.57 12.13
N LYS A 88 7.37 -2.21 11.96
CA LYS A 88 6.02 -1.62 12.08
C LYS A 88 5.74 -0.50 11.07
N TRP A 89 6.44 -0.55 9.95
CA TRP A 89 6.24 0.25 8.74
C TRP A 89 6.81 -0.55 7.55
N TYR A 90 6.46 -0.14 6.33
CA TYR A 90 7.01 -0.70 5.09
C TYR A 90 7.15 0.40 4.01
#